data_AF-A0A068XU37-F1
#
_entry.id   AF-A0A068XU37-F1
#
_cell.length_a   1.000
_cell.length_b   1.000
_cell.length_c   1.000
_cell.angle_alpha   90.00
_cell.angle_beta   90.00
_cell.angle_gamma   90.00
#
_symmetry.space_group_name_H-M   'P 1'
#
loop_
_entity.id
_entity.type
_entity.pdbx_description
1 polymer ?
#
loop_
_entity_poly.entity_id
_entity_poly.type
_entity_poly.pdbx_seq_one_letter_code
_entity_poly.pdbx_strand_id
1 'polypeptide(L)'
;MDSTESAYTSPEAKPYDDGPCAIENIHNKAHDIFPIPFTGIKLLINRGLSPHFQVSHSLTLSSGESAGYRFGATYAGHNKISENEAFPVLMGELQPNGQLQAQIVDQLSPMCRVRYLAQIQKCTMAGQQISMELRREKWQFGFTLINPDLNRGQMMLAADTMRKMSNRFYMGSMFFYHLSSQLPGGQDGVWSLGGKYVSDFWQFAVTARPYQLAFHSSFHLKVNENLQLAAELESNYQQQSNISTIGYQYDLPKSNVTFRAQLDSNWNIAAMLEKRLIPFPLTFTLTALGNSIASKYEAPVFSFTVALS
;
A
#
# COMPACT_ATOMS: atom_id res chain seq x y z
N MET A 1 -8.29 -48.78 28.22
CA MET A 1 -6.87 -48.55 27.89
C MET A 1 -6.84 -48.35 26.38
N ASP A 2 -7.36 -47.26 25.85
CA ASP A 2 -6.97 -45.85 26.02
C ASP A 2 -5.63 -45.52 25.35
N SER A 3 -5.70 -44.91 24.16
CA SER A 3 -4.72 -43.96 23.64
C SER A 3 -5.21 -43.36 22.31
N THR A 4 -6.12 -42.37 22.44
CA THR A 4 -6.19 -41.11 21.68
C THR A 4 -5.46 -41.02 20.32
N GLU A 5 -6.24 -41.13 19.24
CA GLU A 5 -5.97 -40.42 17.98
C GLU A 5 -6.22 -38.92 18.19
N SER A 6 -5.15 -38.16 18.44
CA SER A 6 -5.20 -36.70 18.32
C SER A 6 -5.13 -36.34 16.84
N ALA A 7 -6.30 -36.27 16.20
CA ALA A 7 -6.47 -35.61 14.92
C ALA A 7 -6.06 -34.13 15.09
N TYR A 8 -4.87 -33.78 14.63
CA TYR A 8 -4.49 -32.38 14.44
C TYR A 8 -5.30 -31.85 13.28
N THR A 9 -6.47 -31.29 13.60
CA THR A 9 -7.25 -30.47 12.68
C THR A 9 -6.35 -29.36 12.17
N SER A 10 -5.98 -29.42 10.90
CA SER A 10 -5.39 -28.30 10.17
C SER A 10 -6.27 -27.07 10.42
N PRO A 11 -5.75 -25.95 10.94
CA PRO A 11 -6.56 -24.76 11.12
C PRO A 11 -7.03 -24.32 9.74
N GLU A 12 -8.32 -24.54 9.50
CA GLU A 12 -9.10 -24.05 8.38
C GLU A 12 -8.68 -22.60 8.12
N ALA A 13 -8.06 -22.37 6.96
CA ALA A 13 -7.54 -21.07 6.59
C ALA A 13 -8.71 -20.07 6.62
N LYS A 14 -8.79 -19.27 7.67
CA LYS A 14 -9.76 -18.19 7.75
C LYS A 14 -9.42 -17.24 6.60
N PRO A 15 -10.28 -17.07 5.59
CA PRO A 15 -9.96 -16.33 4.35
C PRO A 15 -9.72 -14.83 4.57
N TYR A 16 -9.65 -14.40 5.83
CA TYR A 16 -9.59 -13.02 6.28
C TYR A 16 -8.42 -12.75 7.25
N ASP A 17 -7.75 -13.79 7.75
CA ASP A 17 -6.59 -13.67 8.65
C ASP A 17 -5.27 -13.67 7.87
N ASP A 18 -4.78 -12.48 7.52
CA ASP A 18 -3.51 -12.29 6.80
C ASP A 18 -2.29 -12.43 7.73
N GLY A 19 -2.52 -12.70 9.02
CA GLY A 19 -1.49 -12.77 10.05
C GLY A 19 -1.01 -11.39 10.53
N PRO A 20 0.13 -11.35 11.24
CA PRO A 20 0.77 -10.10 11.63
C PRO A 20 1.26 -9.36 10.38
N CYS A 21 1.00 -8.04 10.34
CA CYS A 21 1.48 -7.11 9.33
C CYS A 21 2.13 -5.90 10.03
N ALA A 22 3.00 -5.17 9.33
CA ALA A 22 3.56 -3.90 9.81
C ALA A 22 2.43 -2.91 10.13
N ILE A 23 2.66 -2.00 11.09
CA ILE A 23 1.63 -1.02 11.49
C ILE A 23 1.19 -0.11 10.36
N GLU A 24 2.12 0.24 9.47
CA GLU A 24 1.83 1.00 8.24
C GLU A 24 0.79 0.29 7.36
N ASN A 25 0.79 -1.05 7.37
CA ASN A 25 -0.08 -1.88 6.55
C ASN A 25 -1.37 -2.33 7.26
N ILE A 26 -1.63 -1.87 8.50
CA ILE A 26 -2.82 -2.27 9.26
C ILE A 26 -4.11 -1.77 8.58
N HIS A 27 -4.05 -0.61 7.93
CA HIS A 27 -5.17 0.06 7.29
C HIS A 27 -5.37 -0.33 5.81
N ASN A 28 -4.41 -1.04 5.19
CA ASN A 28 -4.43 -1.32 3.75
C ASN A 28 -5.71 -2.00 3.28
N LYS A 29 -6.33 -2.90 4.07
CA LYS A 29 -7.59 -3.53 3.67
C LYS A 29 -8.75 -2.54 3.46
N ALA A 30 -8.81 -1.49 4.26
CA ALA A 30 -9.82 -0.44 4.07
C ALA A 30 -9.40 0.49 2.93
N HIS A 31 -8.13 0.88 2.91
CA HIS A 31 -7.57 1.79 1.91
C HIS A 31 -7.65 1.23 0.48
N ASP A 32 -7.47 -0.08 0.29
CA ASP A 32 -7.49 -0.74 -1.03
C ASP A 32 -8.88 -0.73 -1.68
N ILE A 33 -9.95 -0.56 -0.90
CA ILE A 33 -11.33 -0.40 -1.41
C ILE A 33 -11.52 0.97 -2.05
N PHE A 34 -10.83 1.97 -1.53
CA PHE A 34 -10.99 3.33 -1.98
C PHE A 34 -10.44 3.51 -3.40
N PRO A 35 -11.15 4.28 -4.26
CA PRO A 35 -10.64 4.61 -5.57
C PRO A 35 -9.37 5.46 -5.44
N ILE A 36 -8.37 5.19 -6.28
CA ILE A 36 -7.18 6.03 -6.40
C ILE A 36 -7.44 6.98 -7.56
N PRO A 37 -7.90 8.21 -7.32
CA PRO A 37 -8.18 9.13 -8.39
C PRO A 37 -6.87 9.54 -9.09
N PHE A 38 -6.94 9.73 -10.39
CA PHE A 38 -5.86 10.32 -11.17
C PHE A 38 -6.42 11.40 -12.08
N THR A 39 -5.56 12.40 -12.36
CA THR A 39 -5.87 13.51 -13.24
C THR A 39 -5.06 13.39 -14.52
N GLY A 40 -5.70 13.59 -15.68
CA GLY A 40 -5.07 13.45 -16.99
C GLY A 40 -4.99 12.01 -17.54
N ILE A 41 -4.69 11.87 -18.83
CA ILE A 41 -4.75 10.57 -19.51
C ILE A 41 -3.52 9.73 -19.15
N LYS A 42 -3.72 8.51 -18.61
CA LYS A 42 -2.62 7.60 -18.29
C LYS A 42 -2.67 6.35 -19.18
N LEU A 43 -1.71 6.18 -20.07
CA LEU A 43 -1.50 4.96 -20.84
C LEU A 43 -0.40 4.14 -20.19
N LEU A 44 -0.65 2.88 -19.87
CA LEU A 44 0.31 1.96 -19.28
C LEU A 44 0.40 0.71 -20.15
N ILE A 45 1.57 0.44 -20.72
CA ILE A 45 1.81 -0.72 -21.57
C ILE A 45 2.81 -1.61 -20.83
N ASN A 46 2.34 -2.75 -20.35
CA ASN A 46 3.18 -3.76 -19.73
C ASN A 46 3.44 -4.87 -20.74
N ARG A 47 4.70 -5.15 -21.05
CA ARG A 47 5.12 -6.22 -21.93
C ARG A 47 5.97 -7.22 -21.16
N GLY A 48 5.47 -8.45 -21.03
CA GLY A 48 6.28 -9.57 -20.59
C GLY A 48 7.23 -9.97 -21.71
N LEU A 49 8.54 -9.98 -21.47
CA LEU A 49 9.50 -10.55 -22.43
C LEU A 49 9.88 -11.97 -22.02
N SER A 50 9.84 -12.28 -20.72
CA SER A 50 10.00 -13.61 -20.17
C SER A 50 9.23 -13.73 -18.85
N PRO A 51 9.03 -14.94 -18.30
CA PRO A 51 8.41 -15.12 -16.98
C PRO A 51 9.11 -14.36 -15.84
N HIS A 52 10.40 -14.06 -16.03
CA HIS A 52 11.25 -13.39 -15.05
C HIS A 52 11.48 -11.91 -15.38
N PHE A 53 11.08 -11.44 -16.56
CA PHE A 53 11.40 -10.08 -17.01
C PHE A 53 10.21 -9.43 -17.70
N GLN A 54 9.76 -8.32 -17.11
CA GLN A 54 8.65 -7.51 -17.57
C GLN A 54 9.13 -6.07 -17.76
N VAL A 55 8.67 -5.46 -18.85
CA VAL A 55 8.96 -4.06 -19.17
C VAL A 55 7.63 -3.29 -19.15
N SER A 56 7.61 -2.14 -18.50
CA SER A 56 6.45 -1.27 -18.44
C SER A 56 6.75 0.10 -19.07
N HIS A 57 5.79 0.63 -19.81
CA HIS A 57 5.85 1.96 -20.39
C HIS A 57 4.61 2.72 -19.90
N SER A 58 4.80 3.72 -19.04
CA SER A 58 3.71 4.57 -18.55
C SER A 58 3.84 5.96 -19.14
N LEU A 59 2.89 6.34 -19.99
CA LEU A 59 2.73 7.70 -20.50
C LEU A 59 1.59 8.36 -19.74
N THR A 60 1.90 9.42 -18.99
CA THR A 60 0.90 10.22 -18.27
C THR A 60 0.83 11.60 -18.90
N LEU A 61 -0.34 11.98 -19.41
CA LEU A 61 -0.64 13.27 -20.00
C LEU A 61 -1.53 14.04 -19.02
N SER A 62 -0.90 14.79 -18.12
CA SER A 62 -1.58 15.64 -17.14
C SER A 62 -0.96 17.05 -17.16
N SER A 63 -1.60 18.01 -16.50
CA SER A 63 -1.04 19.36 -16.30
C SER A 63 -0.13 19.45 -15.07
N GLY A 64 0.10 18.35 -14.36
CA GLY A 64 0.87 18.30 -13.11
C GLY A 64 2.29 17.74 -13.29
N GLU A 65 3.03 17.65 -12.18
CA GLU A 65 4.41 17.14 -12.15
C GLU A 65 4.53 15.65 -12.52
N SER A 66 3.42 14.91 -12.51
CA SER A 66 3.36 13.50 -12.91
C SER A 66 3.31 13.30 -14.43
N ALA A 67 3.25 14.39 -15.21
CA ALA A 67 3.20 14.35 -16.65
C ALA A 67 4.54 13.90 -17.24
N GLY A 68 4.46 13.02 -18.23
CA GLY A 68 5.61 12.54 -18.96
C GLY A 68 5.59 11.03 -19.18
N TYR A 69 6.70 10.55 -19.67
CA TYR A 69 6.94 9.15 -19.95
C TYR A 69 7.76 8.53 -18.82
N ARG A 70 7.40 7.32 -18.40
CA ARG A 70 8.14 6.48 -17.46
C ARG A 70 8.41 5.14 -18.09
N PHE A 71 9.67 4.77 -18.11
CA PHE A 71 10.12 3.44 -18.50
C PHE A 71 10.40 2.63 -17.25
N GLY A 72 9.65 1.55 -17.02
CA GLY A 72 9.88 0.62 -15.93
C GLY A 72 10.41 -0.71 -16.45
N ALA A 73 11.29 -1.34 -15.68
CA ALA A 73 11.72 -2.71 -15.88
C ALA A 73 11.63 -3.44 -14.55
N THR A 74 11.02 -4.63 -14.56
CA THR A 74 10.90 -5.50 -13.40
C THR A 74 11.50 -6.85 -13.73
N TYR A 75 12.46 -7.27 -12.92
CA TYR A 75 13.06 -8.59 -12.94
C TYR A 75 12.66 -9.35 -11.67
N ALA A 76 12.08 -10.53 -11.84
CA ALA A 76 11.79 -11.46 -10.76
C ALA A 76 12.76 -12.63 -10.86
N GLY A 77 13.45 -12.95 -9.76
CA GLY A 77 14.44 -14.02 -9.70
C GLY A 77 13.84 -15.42 -9.81
N HIS A 78 14.72 -16.41 -9.86
CA HIS A 78 14.36 -17.82 -10.09
C HIS A 78 13.96 -18.56 -8.79
N ASN A 79 14.26 -18.01 -7.61
CA ASN A 79 13.92 -18.64 -6.34
C ASN A 79 12.45 -18.34 -6.01
N LYS A 80 11.57 -19.24 -6.43
CA LYS A 80 10.15 -19.23 -6.09
C LYS A 80 9.95 -19.90 -4.74
N ILE A 81 9.54 -19.13 -3.74
CA ILE A 81 9.19 -19.64 -2.40
C ILE A 81 7.69 -19.99 -2.34
N SER A 82 6.88 -19.38 -3.22
CA SER A 82 5.45 -19.67 -3.40
C SER A 82 5.04 -19.44 -4.87
N GLU A 83 3.87 -19.90 -5.28
CA GLU A 83 3.32 -19.68 -6.64
C GLU A 83 3.22 -18.18 -7.01
N ASN A 84 3.15 -17.30 -5.99
CA ASN A 84 3.02 -15.84 -6.15
C ASN A 84 4.25 -15.01 -5.74
N GLU A 85 5.28 -15.60 -5.12
CA GLU A 85 6.44 -14.85 -4.61
C GLU A 85 7.75 -15.44 -5.14
N ALA A 86 8.45 -14.67 -5.98
CA ALA A 86 9.75 -15.00 -6.55
C ALA A 86 10.78 -13.93 -6.14
N PHE A 87 11.93 -14.35 -5.61
CA PHE A 87 12.98 -13.44 -5.14
C PHE A 87 14.33 -13.75 -5.82
N PRO A 88 15.23 -12.75 -5.92
CA PRO A 88 15.04 -11.32 -5.64
C PRO A 88 14.15 -10.64 -6.69
N VAL A 89 13.42 -9.59 -6.30
CA VAL A 89 12.68 -8.72 -7.22
C VAL A 89 13.46 -7.41 -7.38
N LEU A 90 13.86 -7.10 -8.61
CA LEU A 90 14.48 -5.84 -8.97
C LEU A 90 13.48 -5.04 -9.81
N MET A 91 13.20 -3.81 -9.41
CA MET A 91 12.35 -2.89 -10.15
C MET A 91 13.14 -1.60 -10.39
N GLY A 92 13.11 -1.09 -11.60
CA GLY A 92 13.73 0.19 -11.94
C GLY A 92 12.80 1.00 -12.82
N GLU A 93 12.50 2.23 -12.42
CA GLU A 93 11.72 3.19 -13.19
C GLU A 93 12.57 4.41 -13.54
N LEU A 94 12.68 4.71 -14.83
CA LEU A 94 13.42 5.84 -15.38
C LEU A 94 12.46 6.84 -16.01
N GLN A 95 12.63 8.11 -15.65
CA GLN A 95 11.98 9.24 -16.28
C GLN A 95 12.98 10.00 -17.19
N PRO A 96 12.54 10.55 -18.35
CA PRO A 96 13.38 11.33 -19.25
C PRO A 96 14.00 12.59 -18.62
N ASN A 97 13.44 13.10 -17.52
CA ASN A 97 13.96 14.23 -16.77
C ASN A 97 15.22 13.88 -15.93
N GLY A 98 15.69 12.63 -16.00
CA GLY A 98 16.85 12.16 -15.24
C GLY A 98 16.52 11.73 -13.80
N GLN A 99 15.26 11.49 -13.49
CA GLN A 99 14.85 10.83 -12.25
C GLN A 99 14.82 9.31 -12.46
N LEU A 100 15.58 8.58 -11.65
CA LEU A 100 15.61 7.13 -11.59
C LEU A 100 15.15 6.69 -10.20
N GLN A 101 14.20 5.77 -10.15
CA GLN A 101 13.79 5.07 -8.94
C GLN A 101 14.15 3.60 -9.10
N ALA A 102 14.94 3.07 -8.18
CA ALA A 102 15.31 1.66 -8.14
C ALA A 102 14.83 1.03 -6.84
N GLN A 103 14.25 -0.16 -6.92
CA GLN A 103 13.80 -0.95 -5.80
C GLN A 103 14.36 -2.36 -5.92
N ILE A 104 14.92 -2.86 -4.82
CA ILE A 104 15.43 -4.21 -4.69
C ILE A 104 14.73 -4.83 -3.50
N VAL A 105 13.99 -5.90 -3.71
CA VAL A 105 13.38 -6.70 -2.63
C VAL A 105 14.01 -8.06 -2.67
N ASP A 106 14.70 -8.42 -1.60
CA ASP A 106 15.34 -9.71 -1.46
C ASP A 106 14.92 -10.38 -0.16
N GLN A 107 14.85 -11.70 -0.19
CA GLN A 107 14.55 -12.52 0.97
C GLN A 107 15.80 -13.30 1.36
N LEU A 108 16.65 -12.66 2.18
CA LEU A 108 17.89 -13.25 2.68
C LEU A 108 17.67 -14.55 3.48
N SER A 109 16.51 -14.69 4.12
CA SER A 109 16.13 -15.88 4.86
C SER A 109 14.61 -16.04 4.88
N PRO A 110 14.06 -17.24 5.16
CA PRO A 110 12.61 -17.45 5.23
C PRO A 110 11.89 -16.48 6.19
N MET A 111 12.61 -15.99 7.20
CA MET A 111 12.10 -15.07 8.21
C MET A 111 12.48 -13.60 7.98
N CYS A 112 13.38 -13.29 7.05
CA CYS A 112 13.95 -11.96 6.87
C CYS A 112 13.82 -11.49 5.42
N ARG A 113 13.02 -10.44 5.22
CA ARG A 113 12.85 -9.74 3.94
C ARG A 113 13.54 -8.39 4.04
N VAL A 114 14.36 -8.06 3.06
CA VAL A 114 15.04 -6.78 2.95
C VAL A 114 14.54 -6.07 1.69
N ARG A 115 14.21 -4.80 1.82
CA ARG A 115 13.81 -3.93 0.73
C ARG A 115 14.69 -2.70 0.73
N TYR A 116 15.39 -2.48 -0.38
CA TYR A 116 16.16 -1.28 -0.64
C TYR A 116 15.48 -0.46 -1.73
N LEU A 117 15.30 0.83 -1.46
CA LEU A 117 14.71 1.81 -2.36
C LEU A 117 15.73 2.94 -2.54
N ALA A 118 16.13 3.21 -3.78
CA ALA A 118 17.02 4.30 -4.13
C ALA A 118 16.34 5.24 -5.11
N GLN A 119 16.40 6.53 -4.84
CA GLN A 119 15.90 7.57 -5.73
C GLN A 119 17.07 8.49 -6.12
N ILE A 120 17.36 8.52 -7.41
CA ILE A 120 18.41 9.34 -8.01
C ILE A 120 17.71 10.42 -8.83
N GLN A 121 18.06 11.67 -8.62
CA GLN A 121 17.55 12.77 -9.43
C GLN A 121 18.74 13.56 -10.00
N LYS A 122 18.81 13.76 -11.31
CA LYS A 122 19.87 14.55 -11.96
C LYS A 122 21.29 14.11 -11.55
N CYS A 123 21.52 12.79 -11.51
CA CYS A 123 22.78 12.17 -11.08
C CYS A 123 23.21 12.42 -9.63
N THR A 124 22.32 12.91 -8.76
CA THR A 124 22.54 12.95 -7.31
C THR A 124 21.61 11.97 -6.60
N MET A 125 22.12 11.31 -5.56
CA MET A 125 21.31 10.46 -4.69
C MET A 125 20.40 11.37 -3.86
N ALA A 126 19.12 11.43 -4.26
CA ALA A 126 18.13 12.28 -3.63
C ALA A 126 17.50 11.61 -2.41
N GLY A 127 17.35 10.28 -2.45
CA GLY A 127 16.83 9.52 -1.33
C GLY A 127 17.26 8.07 -1.35
N GLN A 128 17.40 7.50 -0.16
CA GLN A 128 17.70 6.09 0.05
C GLN A 128 16.87 5.59 1.21
N GLN A 129 16.21 4.45 1.04
CA GLN A 129 15.42 3.81 2.08
C GLN A 129 15.78 2.34 2.16
N ILE A 130 16.13 1.89 3.36
CA ILE A 130 16.46 0.50 3.66
C ILE A 130 15.41 0.02 4.67
N SER A 131 14.55 -0.89 4.24
CA SER A 131 13.57 -1.56 5.10
C SER A 131 13.98 -3.02 5.31
N MET A 132 13.87 -3.50 6.54
CA MET A 132 14.11 -4.87 6.94
C MET A 132 12.89 -5.36 7.71
N GLU A 133 12.25 -6.40 7.21
CA GLU A 133 11.06 -7.00 7.79
C GLU A 133 11.38 -8.44 8.24
N LEU A 134 11.29 -8.67 9.54
CA LEU A 134 11.40 -9.97 10.18
C LEU A 134 10.00 -10.51 10.42
N ARG A 135 9.57 -11.51 9.65
CA ARG A 135 8.25 -12.15 9.78
C ARG A 135 8.37 -13.53 10.41
N ARG A 136 7.65 -13.75 11.51
CA ARG A 136 7.36 -15.08 12.06
C ARG A 136 5.85 -15.28 12.16
N GLU A 137 5.41 -16.50 12.47
CA GLU A 137 3.98 -16.85 12.55
C GLU A 137 3.18 -15.98 13.53
N LYS A 138 3.78 -15.61 14.67
CA LYS A 138 3.09 -14.92 15.78
C LYS A 138 3.51 -13.47 15.98
N TRP A 139 4.66 -13.07 15.44
CA TRP A 139 5.18 -11.71 15.58
C TRP A 139 5.91 -11.28 14.31
N GLN A 140 5.89 -9.98 14.08
CA GLN A 140 6.61 -9.31 13.02
C GLN A 140 7.36 -8.13 13.63
N PHE A 141 8.58 -7.90 13.15
CA PHE A 141 9.35 -6.71 13.45
C PHE A 141 9.79 -6.09 12.14
N GLY A 142 9.54 -4.81 11.95
CA GLY A 142 10.02 -4.05 10.82
C GLY A 142 10.95 -2.94 11.29
N PHE A 143 11.97 -2.68 10.49
CA PHE A 143 12.92 -1.60 10.70
C PHE A 143 13.16 -0.92 9.37
N THR A 144 12.89 0.38 9.29
CA THR A 144 13.06 1.20 8.10
C THR A 144 13.94 2.39 8.41
N LEU A 145 15.02 2.52 7.65
CA LEU A 145 15.93 3.64 7.66
C LEU A 145 15.70 4.45 6.38
N ILE A 146 15.40 5.74 6.51
CA ILE A 146 15.10 6.65 5.40
C ILE A 146 16.12 7.79 5.41
N ASN A 147 16.69 8.07 4.24
CA ASN A 147 17.66 9.11 3.93
C ASN A 147 18.78 9.25 4.99
N PRO A 148 19.59 8.20 5.23
CA PRO A 148 20.75 8.32 6.11
C PRO A 148 21.82 9.21 5.47
N ASP A 149 21.97 10.44 5.98
CA ASP A 149 23.09 11.32 5.67
C ASP A 149 23.98 11.49 6.91
N LEU A 150 25.01 10.65 6.99
CA LEU A 150 26.02 10.65 8.06
C LEU A 150 26.80 11.98 8.13
N ASN A 151 26.95 12.70 7.02
CA ASN A 151 27.74 13.93 6.97
C ASN A 151 26.95 15.13 7.52
N ARG A 152 25.65 15.17 7.25
CA ARG A 152 24.76 16.24 7.73
C ARG A 152 24.08 15.92 9.05
N GLY A 153 24.25 14.70 9.56
CA GLY A 153 23.56 14.20 10.75
C GLY A 153 22.04 14.18 10.57
N GLN A 154 21.56 13.86 9.36
CA GLN A 154 20.14 13.75 9.06
C GLN A 154 19.80 12.28 8.85
N MET A 155 18.76 11.78 9.53
CA MET A 155 18.36 10.39 9.45
C MET A 155 16.92 10.22 9.94
N MET A 156 16.13 9.46 9.21
CA MET A 156 14.81 9.02 9.65
C MET A 156 14.84 7.53 9.93
N LEU A 157 14.33 7.12 11.08
CA LEU A 157 14.25 5.75 11.54
C LEU A 157 12.79 5.44 11.89
N ALA A 158 12.29 4.32 11.41
CA ALA A 158 11.01 3.76 11.81
C ALA A 158 11.24 2.34 12.29
N ALA A 159 10.80 2.02 13.49
CA ALA A 159 10.82 0.66 14.02
C ALA A 159 9.40 0.26 14.38
N ASP A 160 8.90 -0.80 13.78
CA ASP A 160 7.56 -1.34 14.03
C ASP A 160 7.65 -2.76 14.60
N THR A 161 6.74 -3.06 15.52
CA THR A 161 6.58 -4.40 16.08
C THR A 161 5.10 -4.72 16.14
N MET A 162 4.72 -5.90 15.67
CA MET A 162 3.35 -6.40 15.71
C MET A 162 3.33 -7.81 16.27
N ARG A 163 2.39 -8.10 17.16
CA ARG A 163 2.24 -9.42 17.79
C ARG A 163 0.78 -9.87 17.78
N LYS A 164 0.56 -11.16 17.48
CA LYS A 164 -0.72 -11.85 17.68
C LYS A 164 -0.92 -12.09 19.17
N MET A 165 -1.87 -11.38 19.77
CA MET A 165 -2.20 -11.49 21.20
C MET A 165 -3.29 -12.54 21.44
N SER A 166 -4.21 -12.70 20.49
CA SER A 166 -5.28 -13.71 20.51
C SER A 166 -5.52 -14.26 19.09
N ASN A 167 -6.39 -15.26 18.94
CA ASN A 167 -6.73 -15.85 17.64
C ASN A 167 -7.33 -14.85 16.65
N ARG A 168 -7.85 -13.72 17.13
CA ARG A 168 -8.52 -12.67 16.35
C ARG A 168 -7.96 -11.26 16.59
N PHE A 169 -7.03 -11.10 17.51
CA PHE A 169 -6.55 -9.78 17.94
C PHE A 169 -5.03 -9.67 17.80
N TYR A 170 -4.60 -8.61 17.13
CA TYR A 170 -3.22 -8.24 16.92
C TYR A 170 -2.97 -6.85 17.48
N MET A 171 -1.82 -6.64 18.09
CA MET A 171 -1.43 -5.35 18.64
C MET A 171 0.06 -5.11 18.38
N GLY A 172 0.41 -3.85 18.20
CA GLY A 172 1.77 -3.44 17.91
C GLY A 172 2.07 -2.02 18.33
N SER A 173 3.34 -1.67 18.23
CA SER A 173 3.81 -0.30 18.38
C SER A 173 4.79 0.06 17.26
N MET A 174 4.79 1.31 16.85
CA MET A 174 5.69 1.88 15.87
C MET A 174 6.34 3.12 16.47
N PHE A 175 7.66 3.16 16.43
CA PHE A 175 8.46 4.29 16.85
C PHE A 175 9.10 4.93 15.63
N PHE A 176 8.74 6.18 15.36
CA PHE A 176 9.31 6.98 14.29
C PHE A 176 10.23 8.03 14.92
N TYR A 177 11.46 8.10 14.44
CA TYR A 177 12.48 9.01 14.93
C TYR A 177 13.09 9.75 13.74
N HIS A 178 12.93 11.06 13.73
CA HIS A 178 13.44 11.93 12.70
C HIS A 178 14.50 12.85 13.28
N LEU A 179 15.73 12.61 12.88
CA LEU A 179 16.88 13.45 13.17
C LEU A 179 17.10 14.38 11.98
N SER A 180 16.98 15.69 12.18
CA SER A 180 17.35 16.66 11.16
C SER A 180 17.78 17.97 11.78
N SER A 181 18.89 18.52 11.28
CA SER A 181 19.41 19.84 11.64
C SER A 181 18.49 21.00 11.25
N GLN A 182 17.45 20.73 10.44
CA GLN A 182 16.43 21.72 10.07
C GLN A 182 15.24 21.77 11.04
N LEU A 183 15.12 20.81 11.97
CA LEU A 183 14.04 20.79 12.96
C LEU A 183 14.38 21.68 14.17
N PRO A 184 13.42 22.46 14.69
CA PRO A 184 13.59 23.17 15.96
C PRO A 184 13.73 22.16 17.10
N GLY A 185 14.95 21.90 17.54
CA GLY A 185 15.29 20.87 18.54
C GLY A 185 16.15 19.71 18.02
N GLY A 186 16.38 19.63 16.70
CA GLY A 186 17.29 18.68 16.06
C GLY A 186 16.80 17.22 16.00
N GLN A 187 15.82 16.84 16.82
CA GLN A 187 15.27 15.49 16.92
C GLN A 187 13.76 15.55 17.17
N ASP A 188 12.99 14.74 16.44
CA ASP A 188 11.56 14.51 16.69
C ASP A 188 11.30 13.01 16.80
N GLY A 189 10.52 12.61 17.80
CA GLY A 189 10.23 11.22 18.13
C GLY A 189 8.73 11.03 18.30
N VAL A 190 8.14 10.23 17.42
CA VAL A 190 6.70 9.96 17.42
C VAL A 190 6.48 8.49 17.72
N TRP A 191 5.74 8.23 18.79
CA TRP A 191 5.29 6.89 19.12
C TRP A 191 3.85 6.67 18.69
N SER A 192 3.61 5.56 18.02
CA SER A 192 2.29 5.13 17.53
C SER A 192 1.97 3.75 18.07
N LEU A 193 0.73 3.53 18.45
CA LEU A 193 0.20 2.26 18.93
C LEU A 193 -0.89 1.80 17.98
N GLY A 194 -0.78 0.58 17.46
CA GLY A 194 -1.68 0.02 16.47
C GLY A 194 -2.34 -1.27 16.97
N GLY A 195 -3.60 -1.48 16.62
CA GLY A 195 -4.36 -2.68 16.93
C GLY A 195 -5.25 -3.08 15.77
N LYS A 196 -5.32 -4.39 15.49
CA LYS A 196 -6.17 -4.98 14.46
C LYS A 196 -7.01 -6.11 15.06
N TYR A 197 -8.31 -6.03 14.88
CA TYR A 197 -9.26 -7.08 15.19
C TYR A 197 -9.81 -7.69 13.91
N VAL A 198 -9.66 -8.99 13.76
CA VAL A 198 -10.01 -9.76 12.56
C VAL A 198 -11.13 -10.71 12.91
N SER A 199 -12.29 -10.50 12.30
CA SER A 199 -13.43 -11.42 12.35
C SER A 199 -13.54 -12.20 11.04
N ASP A 200 -14.55 -13.05 10.91
CA ASP A 200 -14.71 -13.92 9.74
C ASP A 200 -15.19 -13.13 8.50
N PHE A 201 -15.89 -12.00 8.70
CA PHE A 201 -16.46 -11.16 7.62
C PHE A 201 -16.05 -9.67 7.69
N TRP A 202 -15.42 -9.23 8.78
CA TRP A 202 -15.05 -7.83 8.99
C TRP A 202 -13.72 -7.66 9.71
N GLN A 203 -13.02 -6.56 9.43
CA GLN A 203 -11.77 -6.14 10.04
C GLN A 203 -11.98 -4.76 10.67
N PHE A 204 -11.46 -4.58 11.87
CA PHE A 204 -11.32 -3.26 12.45
C PHE A 204 -9.86 -3.03 12.82
N ALA A 205 -9.37 -1.85 12.49
CA ALA A 205 -7.98 -1.48 12.63
C ALA A 205 -7.92 -0.06 13.20
N VAL A 206 -7.08 0.15 14.20
CA VAL A 206 -6.94 1.45 14.88
C VAL A 206 -5.47 1.71 15.12
N THR A 207 -5.04 2.92 14.80
CA THR A 207 -3.71 3.44 15.11
C THR A 207 -3.87 4.75 15.87
N ALA A 208 -3.24 4.85 17.04
CA ALA A 208 -3.24 6.06 17.87
C ALA A 208 -1.80 6.57 18.03
N ARG A 209 -1.63 7.88 17.95
CA ARG A 209 -0.37 8.61 18.19
C ARG A 209 -0.54 9.47 19.44
N PRO A 210 -0.20 8.96 20.64
CA PRO A 210 -0.53 9.63 21.91
C PRO A 210 0.07 11.04 22.03
N TYR A 211 1.31 11.23 21.60
CA TYR A 211 1.99 12.53 21.71
C TYR A 211 1.45 13.60 20.74
N GLN A 212 0.99 13.18 19.56
CA GLN A 212 0.42 14.08 18.55
C GLN A 212 -1.10 14.21 18.66
N LEU A 213 -1.74 13.47 19.58
CA LEU A 213 -3.19 13.40 19.74
C LEU A 213 -3.90 13.14 18.40
N ALA A 214 -3.33 12.26 17.59
CA ALA A 214 -3.91 11.84 16.32
C ALA A 214 -4.34 10.37 16.41
N PHE A 215 -5.53 10.06 15.92
CA PHE A 215 -6.01 8.69 15.81
C PHE A 215 -6.54 8.43 14.41
N HIS A 216 -6.29 7.23 13.92
CA HIS A 216 -6.77 6.75 12.64
C HIS A 216 -7.48 5.42 12.91
N SER A 217 -8.77 5.34 12.63
CA SER A 217 -9.53 4.09 12.66
C SER A 217 -10.01 3.73 11.26
N SER A 218 -9.99 2.44 10.95
CA SER A 218 -10.45 1.90 9.68
C SER A 218 -11.27 0.65 9.92
N PHE A 219 -12.36 0.52 9.20
CA PHE A 219 -13.29 -0.59 9.26
C PHE A 219 -13.50 -1.14 7.86
N HIS A 220 -13.27 -2.42 7.68
CA HIS A 220 -13.44 -3.14 6.42
C HIS A 220 -14.47 -4.24 6.61
N LEU A 221 -15.46 -4.33 5.73
CA LEU A 221 -16.55 -5.29 5.81
C LEU A 221 -16.79 -5.93 4.44
N LYS A 222 -16.66 -7.25 4.38
CA LYS A 222 -16.99 -8.03 3.19
C LYS A 222 -18.44 -8.51 3.32
N VAL A 223 -19.36 -7.85 2.61
CA VAL A 223 -20.80 -8.18 2.66
C VAL A 223 -21.08 -9.39 1.78
N ASN A 224 -20.59 -9.38 0.55
CA ASN A 224 -20.71 -10.47 -0.42
C ASN A 224 -19.34 -10.70 -1.09
N GLU A 225 -19.21 -11.77 -1.87
CA GLU A 225 -18.01 -12.00 -2.70
C GLU A 225 -17.75 -10.83 -3.66
N ASN A 226 -18.83 -10.18 -4.10
CA ASN A 226 -18.82 -9.08 -5.06
C ASN A 226 -18.88 -7.69 -4.41
N LEU A 227 -19.20 -7.57 -3.12
CA LEU A 227 -19.42 -6.27 -2.47
C LEU A 227 -18.61 -6.17 -1.18
N GLN A 228 -17.76 -5.15 -1.12
CA GLN A 228 -16.94 -4.82 0.03
C GLN A 228 -17.14 -3.36 0.40
N LEU A 229 -17.17 -3.07 1.70
CA LEU A 229 -17.36 -1.75 2.27
C LEU A 229 -16.14 -1.38 3.12
N ALA A 230 -15.73 -0.13 3.03
CA ALA A 230 -14.69 0.44 3.88
C ALA A 230 -15.18 1.76 4.51
N ALA A 231 -14.79 1.99 5.75
CA ALA A 231 -14.93 3.27 6.42
C ALA A 231 -13.61 3.61 7.12
N GLU A 232 -13.11 4.82 6.92
CA GLU A 232 -11.91 5.34 7.58
C GLU A 232 -12.28 6.64 8.31
N LEU A 233 -11.72 6.83 9.49
CA LEU A 233 -11.84 8.03 10.30
C LEU A 233 -10.43 8.43 10.72
N GLU A 234 -9.96 9.54 10.17
CA GLU A 234 -8.71 10.17 10.55
C GLU A 234 -9.03 11.42 11.37
N SER A 235 -8.51 11.47 12.58
CA SER A 235 -8.65 12.61 13.48
C SER A 235 -7.27 13.05 13.92
N ASN A 236 -6.98 14.32 13.70
CA ASN A 236 -5.74 14.94 14.10
C ASN A 236 -6.05 16.20 14.91
N TYR A 237 -5.83 16.12 16.22
CA TYR A 237 -6.12 17.23 17.11
C TYR A 237 -5.20 18.45 16.88
N GLN A 238 -3.92 18.22 16.56
CA GLN A 238 -2.96 19.30 16.31
C GLN A 238 -3.32 20.12 15.06
N GLN A 239 -3.84 19.45 14.03
CA GLN A 239 -4.30 20.10 12.79
C GLN A 239 -5.77 20.52 12.86
N GLN A 240 -6.47 20.20 13.95
CA GLN A 240 -7.92 20.38 14.11
C GLN A 240 -8.72 19.82 12.92
N SER A 241 -8.25 18.72 12.33
CA SER A 241 -8.86 18.08 11.18
C SER A 241 -9.46 16.73 11.58
N ASN A 242 -10.73 16.53 11.23
CA ASN A 242 -11.43 15.27 11.37
C ASN A 242 -12.04 14.93 10.03
N ILE A 243 -11.58 13.83 9.44
CA ILE A 243 -11.93 13.41 8.08
C ILE A 243 -12.51 12.00 8.20
N SER A 244 -13.75 11.84 7.75
CA SER A 244 -14.44 10.55 7.74
C SER A 244 -14.77 10.17 6.32
N THR A 245 -14.12 9.12 5.83
CA THR A 245 -14.30 8.60 4.48
C THR A 245 -15.06 7.29 4.52
N ILE A 246 -16.10 7.16 3.71
CA ILE A 246 -16.84 5.92 3.52
C ILE A 246 -16.76 5.57 2.04
N GLY A 247 -16.53 4.29 1.74
CA GLY A 247 -16.42 3.82 0.38
C GLY A 247 -16.84 2.38 0.22
N TYR A 248 -17.04 1.99 -1.04
CA TYR A 248 -17.40 0.64 -1.39
C TYR A 248 -16.72 0.22 -2.69
N GLN A 249 -16.46 -1.07 -2.78
CA GLN A 249 -16.00 -1.75 -3.99
C GLN A 249 -17.06 -2.77 -4.38
N TYR A 250 -17.50 -2.69 -5.64
CA TYR A 250 -18.43 -3.61 -6.24
C TYR A 250 -17.82 -4.25 -7.49
N ASP A 251 -17.58 -5.56 -7.40
CA ASP A 251 -17.00 -6.37 -8.45
C ASP A 251 -18.09 -7.17 -9.17
N LEU A 252 -18.23 -6.94 -10.48
CA LEU A 252 -19.15 -7.67 -11.36
C LEU A 252 -18.36 -8.68 -12.18
N PRO A 253 -18.23 -9.95 -11.73
CA PRO A 253 -17.43 -10.95 -12.44
C PRO A 253 -17.99 -11.27 -13.83
N LYS A 254 -19.32 -11.18 -14.03
CA LYS A 254 -19.95 -11.48 -15.34
C LYS A 254 -19.58 -10.48 -16.44
N SER A 255 -19.25 -9.24 -16.09
CA SER A 255 -18.90 -8.18 -17.04
C SER A 255 -17.44 -7.74 -16.94
N ASN A 256 -16.65 -8.34 -16.04
CA ASN A 256 -15.28 -7.95 -15.70
C ASN A 256 -15.14 -6.45 -15.39
N VAL A 257 -16.10 -5.95 -14.61
CA VAL A 257 -16.14 -4.55 -14.18
C VAL A 257 -15.97 -4.48 -12.68
N THR A 258 -15.05 -3.63 -12.23
CA THR A 258 -14.86 -3.26 -10.83
C THR A 258 -15.22 -1.80 -10.67
N PHE A 259 -16.18 -1.52 -9.80
CA PHE A 259 -16.59 -0.16 -9.47
C PHE A 259 -16.17 0.16 -8.03
N ARG A 260 -15.49 1.29 -7.83
CA ARG A 260 -15.10 1.80 -6.52
C ARG A 260 -15.63 3.21 -6.37
N ALA A 261 -16.16 3.54 -5.21
CA ALA A 261 -16.54 4.90 -4.88
C ALA A 261 -16.25 5.21 -3.42
N GLN A 262 -15.97 6.49 -3.16
CA GLN A 262 -15.81 7.02 -1.82
C GLN A 262 -16.51 8.37 -1.69
N LEU A 263 -16.91 8.67 -0.47
CA LEU A 263 -17.44 9.94 -0.01
C LEU A 263 -16.74 10.31 1.29
N ASP A 264 -16.20 11.52 1.33
CA ASP A 264 -15.55 12.08 2.52
C ASP A 264 -16.44 13.15 3.19
N SER A 265 -16.24 13.40 4.48
CA SER A 265 -16.92 14.43 5.28
C SER A 265 -16.72 15.85 4.76
N ASN A 266 -15.68 16.08 3.97
CA ASN A 266 -15.44 17.34 3.25
C ASN A 266 -16.27 17.48 1.97
N TRP A 267 -17.24 16.58 1.73
CA TRP A 267 -18.06 16.52 0.52
C TRP A 267 -17.26 16.32 -0.76
N ASN A 268 -16.11 15.64 -0.64
CA ASN A 268 -15.37 15.13 -1.77
C ASN A 268 -15.95 13.77 -2.14
N ILE A 269 -16.30 13.61 -3.41
CA ILE A 269 -16.78 12.36 -4.00
C ILE A 269 -15.72 11.93 -5.02
N ALA A 270 -15.29 10.68 -4.92
CA ALA A 270 -14.47 10.05 -5.95
C ALA A 270 -15.13 8.74 -6.39
N ALA A 271 -15.11 8.50 -7.69
CA ALA A 271 -15.58 7.24 -8.28
C ALA A 271 -14.58 6.74 -9.31
N MET A 272 -14.40 5.43 -9.37
CA MET A 272 -13.52 4.74 -10.31
C MET A 272 -14.26 3.52 -10.88
N LEU A 273 -14.24 3.40 -12.20
CA LEU A 273 -14.77 2.25 -12.93
C LEU A 273 -13.61 1.63 -13.70
N GLU A 274 -13.20 0.44 -13.31
CA GLU A 274 -12.27 -0.41 -14.05
C GLU A 274 -13.08 -1.44 -14.86
N LYS A 275 -12.82 -1.53 -16.16
CA LYS A 275 -13.41 -2.53 -17.05
C LYS A 275 -12.30 -3.25 -17.79
N ARG A 276 -12.19 -4.56 -17.56
CA ARG A 276 -11.30 -5.43 -18.33
C ARG A 276 -12.06 -5.94 -19.54
N LEU A 277 -11.54 -5.60 -20.72
CA LEU A 277 -12.08 -6.10 -21.97
C LEU A 277 -11.51 -7.51 -22.18
N ILE A 278 -12.32 -8.45 -22.67
CA ILE A 278 -11.89 -9.78 -23.10
C ILE A 278 -12.45 -9.92 -24.52
N PRO A 279 -11.69 -10.36 -25.54
CA PRO A 279 -10.42 -11.10 -25.50
C PRO A 279 -9.12 -10.26 -25.54
N PHE A 280 -9.20 -8.94 -25.76
CA PHE A 280 -8.01 -8.09 -25.78
C PHE A 280 -7.51 -7.84 -24.36
N PRO A 281 -6.21 -7.94 -24.04
CA PRO A 281 -5.68 -7.70 -22.70
C PRO A 281 -5.59 -6.19 -22.38
N LEU A 282 -6.74 -5.52 -22.51
CA LEU A 282 -6.94 -4.09 -22.34
C LEU A 282 -7.84 -3.86 -21.13
N THR A 283 -7.33 -3.09 -20.17
CA THR A 283 -8.08 -2.62 -19.01
C THR A 283 -8.32 -1.13 -19.15
N PHE A 284 -9.60 -0.75 -19.19
CA PHE A 284 -10.04 0.63 -19.24
C PHE A 284 -10.41 1.08 -17.84
N THR A 285 -9.86 2.21 -17.41
CA THR A 285 -10.18 2.80 -16.11
C THR A 285 -10.71 4.21 -16.32
N LEU A 286 -11.85 4.51 -15.71
CA LEU A 286 -12.48 5.81 -15.69
C LEU A 286 -12.51 6.32 -14.25
N THR A 287 -11.96 7.50 -13.99
CA THR A 287 -12.05 8.16 -12.67
C THR A 287 -12.77 9.49 -12.78
N ALA A 288 -13.61 9.78 -11.80
CA ALA A 288 -14.28 11.06 -11.66
C ALA A 288 -14.10 11.58 -10.23
N LEU A 289 -13.78 12.88 -10.12
CA LEU A 289 -13.60 13.59 -8.87
C LEU A 289 -14.53 14.80 -8.83
N GLY A 290 -15.16 15.01 -7.69
CA GLY A 290 -16.01 16.17 -7.46
C GLY A 290 -15.97 16.62 -6.02
N ASN A 291 -15.94 17.94 -5.81
CA ASN A 291 -16.21 18.55 -4.52
C ASN A 291 -17.52 19.33 -4.63
N SER A 292 -18.52 18.90 -3.86
CA SER A 292 -19.85 19.51 -3.90
C SER A 292 -19.90 20.90 -3.27
N ILE A 293 -19.09 21.18 -2.24
CA ILE A 293 -19.05 22.51 -1.57
C ILE A 293 -18.40 23.55 -2.49
N ALA A 294 -17.26 23.20 -3.06
CA ALA A 294 -16.52 24.10 -3.96
C ALA A 294 -17.14 24.17 -5.37
N SER A 295 -18.14 23.34 -5.68
CA SER A 295 -18.70 23.14 -7.02
C SER A 295 -17.62 22.89 -8.09
N LYS A 296 -16.54 22.20 -7.69
CA LYS A 296 -15.44 21.85 -8.58
C LYS A 296 -15.58 20.37 -8.95
N TYR A 297 -15.88 20.13 -10.22
CA TYR A 297 -15.95 18.79 -10.79
C TYR A 297 -14.83 18.64 -11.80
N GLU A 298 -13.94 17.68 -11.58
CA GLU A 298 -12.95 17.31 -12.58
C GLU A 298 -13.63 16.40 -13.60
N ALA A 299 -13.41 16.71 -14.88
CA ALA A 299 -13.94 15.90 -15.97
C ALA A 299 -13.44 14.46 -15.84
N PRO A 300 -14.26 13.46 -16.24
CA PRO A 300 -13.87 12.07 -16.15
C PRO A 300 -12.58 11.81 -16.93
N VAL A 301 -11.64 11.16 -16.27
CA VAL A 301 -10.29 10.95 -16.75
C VAL A 301 -10.12 9.48 -17.14
N PHE A 302 -9.43 9.24 -18.25
CA PHE A 302 -9.26 7.91 -18.83
C PHE A 302 -7.84 7.38 -18.60
N SER A 303 -7.75 6.13 -18.17
CA SER A 303 -6.53 5.37 -18.21
C SER A 303 -6.72 4.06 -18.99
N PHE A 304 -5.75 3.75 -19.83
CA PHE A 304 -5.68 2.50 -20.57
C PHE A 304 -4.47 1.72 -20.09
N THR A 305 -4.70 0.49 -19.63
CA THR A 305 -3.63 -0.46 -19.35
C THR A 305 -3.67 -1.58 -20.38
N VAL A 306 -2.56 -1.78 -21.09
CA VAL A 306 -2.38 -2.83 -22.08
C VAL A 306 -1.36 -3.82 -21.53
N ALA A 307 -1.75 -5.08 -21.34
CA ALA A 307 -0.84 -6.14 -20.95
C ALA A 307 -0.53 -7.01 -22.18
N LEU A 308 0.69 -6.93 -22.70
CA LEU A 308 1.16 -7.75 -23.81
C LEU A 308 1.98 -8.91 -23.25
N SER A 309 1.58 -10.14 -23.55
CA SER A 309 2.33 -11.38 -23.26
C SER A 309 3.40 -11.65 -24.29
#